data_AF-A0AAP8D2L5-F1
#
_entry.id   AF-A0AAP8D2L5-F1
#
_cell.length_a   1.000
_cell.length_b   1.000
_cell.length_c   1.000
_cell.angle_alpha   90.00
_cell.angle_beta   90.00
_cell.angle_gamma   90.00
#
_symmetry.space_group_name_H-M   'P 1'
#
loop_
_entity.id
_entity.type
_entity.pdbx_description
1 polymer ?
#
loop_
_entity_poly.entity_id
_entity_poly.type
_entity_poly.pdbx_seq_one_letter_code
_entity_poly.pdbx_strand_id
1 'polypeptide(L)'
;MAGLVGNSPEGMKVTQRLGPRPVKIGALTSEQGGVVVQAQRSGKPPREGYHAYAGNAGWSGSQILPTIEVVMESASREAYPKLNADAPPYAEARPRFDALLKSIRLRPTMPPMPELAGVVSP
;
A
#
# COMPACT_ATOMS: atom_id res chain seq x y z
N MET A 1 -3.75 18.23 3.09
CA MET A 1 -2.41 18.27 2.44
C MET A 1 -2.59 18.17 0.94
N ALA A 2 -2.73 19.32 0.28
CA ALA A 2 -2.75 19.42 -1.18
C ALA A 2 -1.31 19.62 -1.67
N GLY A 3 -0.85 18.80 -2.63
CA GLY A 3 0.42 19.05 -3.31
C GLY A 3 1.33 17.82 -3.50
N LEU A 4 0.89 16.84 -4.29
CA LEU A 4 1.78 15.84 -4.92
C LEU A 4 1.44 15.72 -6.42
N VAL A 5 1.29 16.86 -7.10
CA VAL A 5 1.06 16.89 -8.55
C VAL A 5 2.02 17.90 -9.16
N GLY A 6 2.93 17.43 -10.01
CA GLY A 6 3.73 18.31 -10.86
C GLY A 6 4.86 17.59 -11.59
N ASN A 7 5.87 17.14 -10.86
CA ASN A 7 7.12 16.72 -11.49
C ASN A 7 7.33 15.23 -11.31
N SER A 8 6.83 14.46 -12.28
CA SER A 8 7.37 13.12 -12.49
C SER A 8 8.88 13.28 -12.76
N PRO A 9 9.77 12.51 -12.10
CA PRO A 9 11.21 12.56 -12.38
C PRO A 9 11.47 12.45 -13.89
N GLU A 10 12.49 13.14 -14.41
CA GLU A 10 12.83 13.06 -15.83
C GLU A 10 12.89 11.59 -16.30
N GLY A 11 12.19 11.28 -17.39
CA GLY A 11 12.07 9.91 -17.89
C GLY A 11 10.97 9.05 -17.27
N MET A 12 10.16 9.55 -16.33
CA MET A 12 8.96 8.84 -15.85
C MET A 12 7.67 9.51 -16.31
N LYS A 13 6.68 8.71 -16.72
CA LYS A 13 5.32 9.17 -17.06
C LYS A 13 4.31 8.49 -16.13
N VAL A 14 3.51 9.25 -15.38
CA VAL A 14 2.40 8.69 -14.61
C VAL A 14 1.35 8.11 -15.57
N THR A 15 1.08 6.81 -15.46
CA THR A 15 0.08 6.10 -16.28
C THR A 15 -1.23 5.90 -15.53
N GLN A 16 -1.19 5.82 -14.19
CA GLN A 16 -2.38 5.64 -13.37
C GLN A 16 -2.20 6.30 -12.00
N ARG A 17 -3.26 6.94 -11.49
CA ARG A 17 -3.37 7.32 -10.06
C ARG A 17 -4.26 6.33 -9.33
N LEU A 18 -3.83 5.89 -8.16
CA LEU A 18 -4.48 4.80 -7.41
C LEU A 18 -5.46 5.28 -6.33
N GLY A 19 -5.49 6.60 -6.07
CA GLY A 19 -6.38 7.23 -5.11
C GLY A 19 -6.26 8.77 -5.12
N PRO A 20 -6.77 9.46 -4.09
CA PRO A 20 -7.30 8.88 -2.84
C PRO A 20 -8.60 8.10 -3.08
N ARG A 21 -8.73 6.92 -2.46
CA ARG A 21 -9.97 6.13 -2.46
C ARG A 21 -10.13 5.35 -1.15
N PRO A 22 -11.36 5.06 -0.71
CA PRO A 22 -11.59 4.23 0.46
C PRO A 22 -11.10 2.79 0.21
N VAL A 23 -10.54 2.18 1.27
CA VAL A 23 -10.14 0.76 1.30
C VAL A 23 -10.35 0.19 2.72
N LYS A 24 -10.25 -1.12 2.85
CA LYS A 24 -10.23 -1.81 4.14
C LYS A 24 -8.88 -2.46 4.40
N ILE A 25 -8.34 -2.26 5.61
CA ILE A 25 -7.22 -3.04 6.15
C ILE A 25 -7.82 -3.92 7.24
N GLY A 26 -8.09 -5.18 6.92
CA GLY A 26 -8.94 -6.03 7.74
C GLY A 26 -10.33 -5.41 7.95
N ALA A 27 -10.68 -5.16 9.21
CA ALA A 27 -11.91 -4.47 9.58
C ALA A 27 -11.79 -2.93 9.55
N LEU A 28 -10.58 -2.38 9.51
CA LEU A 28 -10.31 -0.94 9.64
C LEU A 28 -10.67 -0.20 8.36
N THR A 29 -11.41 0.91 8.49
CA THR A 29 -11.66 1.85 7.39
C THR A 29 -10.40 2.65 7.12
N SER A 30 -9.89 2.62 5.89
CA SER A 30 -8.61 3.18 5.52
C SER A 30 -8.71 3.96 4.21
N GLU A 31 -7.66 4.71 3.90
CA GLU A 31 -7.49 5.34 2.60
C GLU A 31 -6.36 4.67 1.82
N GLN A 32 -6.54 4.56 0.51
CA GLN A 32 -5.54 4.09 -0.42
C GLN A 32 -5.17 5.19 -1.41
N GLY A 33 -3.90 5.26 -1.76
CA GLY A 33 -3.40 6.13 -2.83
C GLY A 33 -2.16 5.56 -3.50
N GLY A 34 -1.48 6.42 -4.25
CA GLY A 34 -0.27 6.07 -4.98
C GLY A 34 -0.39 6.27 -6.49
N VAL A 35 0.62 5.80 -7.20
CA VAL A 35 0.79 5.99 -8.65
C VAL A 35 1.39 4.75 -9.31
N VAL A 36 1.01 4.55 -10.56
CA VAL A 36 1.73 3.71 -11.51
C VAL A 36 2.41 4.64 -12.51
N VAL A 37 3.67 4.35 -12.80
CA VAL A 37 4.52 5.11 -13.71
C VAL A 37 5.08 4.20 -14.77
N GLN A 38 5.35 4.76 -15.93
CA GLN A 38 6.14 4.15 -16.98
C GLN A 38 7.49 4.90 -17.06
N ALA A 39 8.56 4.20 -16.71
CA ALA A 39 9.92 4.69 -16.89
C ALA A 39 10.36 4.45 -18.35
N GLN A 40 10.62 5.53 -19.07
CA GLN A 40 11.27 5.53 -20.37
C GLN A 40 12.77 5.34 -20.18
N ARG A 41 13.36 4.40 -20.91
CA ARG A 41 14.77 4.04 -20.77
C ARG A 41 15.44 4.08 -22.15
N SER A 42 16.52 4.83 -22.29
CA SER A 42 17.24 4.90 -23.56
C SER A 42 17.79 3.52 -23.93
N GLY A 43 17.47 3.05 -25.15
CA GLY A 43 17.92 1.75 -25.65
C GLY A 43 17.28 0.52 -24.98
N LYS A 44 16.26 0.70 -24.13
CA LYS A 44 15.56 -0.41 -23.44
C LYS A 44 14.04 -0.24 -23.53
N PRO A 45 13.27 -1.32 -23.49
CA PRO A 45 11.81 -1.21 -23.46
C PRO A 45 11.35 -0.41 -22.23
N PRO A 46 10.29 0.40 -22.37
CA PRO A 46 9.66 1.09 -21.27
C PRO A 46 9.26 0.11 -20.18
N ARG A 47 9.32 0.57 -18.93
CA ARG A 47 9.10 -0.27 -17.77
C ARG A 47 8.03 0.29 -16.89
N GLU A 48 7.15 -0.56 -16.41
CA GLU A 48 6.22 -0.17 -15.36
C GLU A 48 6.92 -0.16 -13.99
N GLY A 49 6.60 0.88 -13.21
CA GLY A 49 6.87 0.96 -11.78
C GLY A 49 5.62 1.44 -11.05
N TYR A 50 5.52 1.15 -9.78
CA TYR A 50 4.39 1.57 -8.96
C TYR A 50 4.83 1.84 -7.52
N HIS A 51 4.08 2.74 -6.89
CA HIS A 51 4.08 2.96 -5.45
C HIS A 51 2.62 3.05 -5.03
N ALA A 52 2.13 2.07 -4.29
CA ALA A 52 0.78 2.01 -3.75
C ALA A 52 0.85 2.00 -2.22
N TYR A 53 -0.02 2.76 -1.55
CA TYR A 53 -0.09 2.76 -0.09
C TYR A 53 -1.54 2.62 0.36
N ALA A 54 -1.76 1.94 1.47
CA ALA A 54 -3.03 1.93 2.20
C ALA A 54 -2.76 2.25 3.67
N GLY A 55 -3.51 3.16 4.27
CA GLY A 55 -3.26 3.61 5.64
C GLY A 55 -4.49 4.01 6.44
N ASN A 56 -4.37 3.90 7.76
CA ASN A 56 -5.30 4.44 8.75
C ASN A 56 -4.48 5.14 9.85
N ALA A 57 -4.89 6.34 10.23
CA ALA A 57 -4.18 7.16 11.20
C ALA A 57 -4.19 6.58 12.63
N GLY A 58 -5.08 5.65 12.92
CA GLY A 58 -5.32 5.11 14.25
C GLY A 58 -5.93 6.15 15.19
N TRP A 59 -6.16 5.74 16.44
CA TRP A 59 -6.58 6.60 17.54
C TRP A 59 -5.50 6.66 18.61
N SER A 60 -5.12 7.87 19.01
CA SER A 60 -4.10 8.06 20.05
C SER A 60 -4.49 7.36 21.35
N GLY A 61 -3.57 6.56 21.90
CA GLY A 61 -3.79 5.79 23.13
C GLY A 61 -4.57 4.48 22.94
N SER A 62 -5.09 4.16 21.75
CA SER A 62 -5.76 2.89 21.50
C SER A 62 -4.77 1.78 21.16
N GLN A 63 -4.94 0.64 21.81
CA GLN A 63 -4.21 -0.59 21.53
C GLN A 63 -4.86 -1.42 20.42
N ILE A 64 -6.15 -1.20 20.13
CA ILE A 64 -6.89 -1.93 19.09
C ILE A 64 -7.06 -1.13 17.78
N LEU A 65 -6.80 0.17 17.79
CA LEU A 65 -6.81 1.05 16.61
C LEU A 65 -5.44 1.74 16.42
N PRO A 66 -4.36 0.99 16.18
CA PRO A 66 -3.05 1.58 15.92
C PRO A 66 -3.03 2.29 14.56
N THR A 67 -2.11 3.23 14.41
CA THR A 67 -1.71 3.72 13.08
C THR A 67 -1.15 2.55 12.28
N ILE A 68 -1.68 2.32 11.08
CA ILE A 68 -1.21 1.27 10.17
C ILE A 68 -0.99 1.89 8.80
N GLU A 69 0.16 1.59 8.20
CA GLU A 69 0.47 1.88 6.81
C GLU A 69 1.03 0.62 6.16
N VAL A 70 0.54 0.31 4.96
CA VAL A 70 1.04 -0.78 4.14
C VAL A 70 1.43 -0.19 2.80
N VAL A 71 2.72 -0.30 2.46
CA VAL A 71 3.27 0.19 1.20
C VAL A 71 3.66 -0.98 0.31
N MET A 72 3.33 -0.86 -0.97
CA MET A 72 3.80 -1.75 -2.03
C MET A 72 4.50 -0.93 -3.10
N GLU A 73 5.79 -1.21 -3.28
CA GLU A 73 6.66 -0.54 -4.25
C GLU A 73 7.29 -1.55 -5.21
N SER A 74 7.44 -1.16 -6.47
CA SER A 74 8.13 -1.97 -7.48
C SER A 74 9.65 -1.76 -7.42
N ALA A 75 10.43 -2.84 -7.38
CA ALA A 75 11.88 -2.78 -7.46
C ALA A 75 12.41 -3.23 -8.83
N SER A 76 13.49 -2.60 -9.31
CA SER A 76 14.18 -2.95 -10.55
C SER A 76 15.46 -3.74 -10.31
N ARG A 77 15.83 -4.62 -11.25
CA ARG A 77 17.14 -5.28 -11.27
C ARG A 77 18.28 -4.28 -11.43
N GLU A 78 18.02 -3.16 -12.10
CA GLU A 78 18.98 -2.06 -12.26
C GLU A 78 19.30 -1.41 -10.90
N ALA A 79 18.29 -1.17 -10.06
CA ALA A 79 18.47 -0.65 -8.71
C ALA A 79 18.95 -1.74 -7.72
N TYR A 80 18.54 -2.99 -7.94
CA TYR A 80 18.84 -4.13 -7.08
C TYR A 80 19.36 -5.32 -7.90
N PRO A 81 20.68 -5.38 -8.20
CA PRO A 81 21.26 -6.38 -9.11
C PRO A 81 21.09 -7.85 -8.68
N LYS A 82 20.81 -8.09 -7.39
CA LYS A 82 20.55 -9.44 -6.85
C LYS A 82 19.17 -9.99 -7.22
N LEU A 83 18.29 -9.17 -7.79
CA LEU A 83 16.99 -9.62 -8.27
C LEU A 83 17.14 -10.43 -9.56
N ASN A 84 16.47 -11.58 -9.61
CA ASN A 84 16.46 -12.46 -10.78
C ASN A 84 15.51 -11.94 -11.89
N ALA A 85 14.49 -11.19 -11.49
CA ALA A 85 13.50 -10.60 -12.39
C ALA A 85 13.15 -9.18 -11.91
N ASP A 86 12.69 -8.34 -12.85
CA ASP A 86 12.06 -7.09 -12.50
C ASP A 86 10.71 -7.35 -11.81
N ALA A 87 10.22 -6.40 -11.02
CA ALA A 87 8.87 -6.47 -10.47
C ALA A 87 7.83 -6.68 -11.59
N PRO A 88 6.80 -7.52 -11.36
CA PRO A 88 5.72 -7.70 -12.33
C PRO A 88 4.91 -6.40 -12.47
N PRO A 89 4.08 -6.26 -13.52
CA PRO A 89 3.15 -5.15 -13.64
C PRO A 89 2.21 -5.01 -12.44
N TYR A 90 1.77 -3.79 -12.14
CA TYR A 90 0.86 -3.45 -11.06
C TYR A 90 -0.44 -4.26 -11.13
N ALA A 91 -0.99 -4.49 -12.32
CA ALA A 91 -2.20 -5.28 -12.51
C ALA A 91 -2.05 -6.72 -11.98
N GLU A 92 -0.85 -7.30 -12.08
CA GLU A 92 -0.54 -8.65 -11.58
C GLU A 92 -0.19 -8.64 -10.09
N ALA A 93 0.46 -7.58 -9.60
CA ALA A 93 0.83 -7.43 -8.20
C ALA A 93 -0.36 -7.05 -7.29
N ARG A 94 -1.30 -6.26 -7.81
CA ARG A 94 -2.43 -5.68 -7.06
C ARG A 94 -3.26 -6.72 -6.30
N PRO A 95 -3.65 -7.87 -6.87
CA PRO A 95 -4.43 -8.86 -6.12
C PRO A 95 -3.72 -9.38 -4.87
N ARG A 96 -2.38 -9.45 -4.87
CA ARG A 96 -1.60 -9.87 -3.70
C ARG A 96 -1.58 -8.78 -2.63
N PHE A 97 -1.50 -7.52 -3.05
CA PHE A 97 -1.65 -6.39 -2.15
C PHE A 97 -3.03 -6.37 -1.50
N ASP A 98 -4.09 -6.47 -2.31
CA ASP A 98 -5.47 -6.47 -1.82
C ASP A 98 -5.71 -7.67 -0.86
N ALA A 99 -5.14 -8.84 -1.15
CA ALA A 99 -5.19 -10.00 -0.26
C ALA A 99 -4.45 -9.77 1.06
N LEU A 100 -3.26 -9.15 1.03
CA LEU A 100 -2.53 -8.77 2.24
C LEU A 100 -3.37 -7.84 3.11
N LEU A 101 -3.93 -6.78 2.52
CA LEU A 101 -4.78 -5.82 3.25
C LEU A 101 -5.97 -6.53 3.91
N LYS A 102 -6.64 -7.45 3.20
CA LYS A 102 -7.77 -8.23 3.73
C LYS A 102 -7.38 -9.17 4.87
N SER A 103 -6.15 -9.68 4.88
CA SER A 103 -5.67 -10.67 5.86
C SER A 103 -5.28 -10.07 7.22
N ILE A 104 -5.02 -8.75 7.27
CA ILE A 104 -4.62 -8.06 8.49
C ILE A 104 -5.79 -8.09 9.48
N ARG A 105 -5.51 -8.46 10.73
CA ARG A 105 -6.49 -8.51 11.81
C ARG A 105 -5.81 -8.30 13.15
N LEU A 106 -6.58 -7.86 14.13
CA LEU A 106 -6.14 -7.85 15.52
C LEU A 106 -5.88 -9.29 15.98
N ARG A 107 -4.80 -9.47 16.74
CA ARG A 107 -4.50 -10.75 17.38
C ARG A 107 -5.51 -10.97 18.52
N PRO A 108 -6.27 -12.08 18.53
CA PRO A 108 -7.12 -12.42 19.67
C PRO A 108 -6.27 -12.63 20.94
N THR A 109 -6.75 -12.16 22.09
CA THR A 109 -6.08 -12.31 23.39
C THR A 109 -7.01 -12.92 24.42
N MET A 110 -6.45 -13.61 25.42
CA MET A 110 -7.14 -14.04 26.64
C MET A 110 -6.35 -13.55 27.86
N PRO A 111 -6.92 -12.70 28.73
CA PRO A 111 -8.25 -12.09 28.61
C PRO A 111 -8.37 -11.15 27.38
N PRO A 112 -9.59 -10.81 26.94
CA PRO A 112 -9.80 -9.80 25.90
C PRO A 112 -9.12 -8.48 26.28
N MET A 113 -8.67 -7.73 25.27
CA MET A 113 -8.14 -6.39 25.46
C MET A 113 -9.18 -5.53 26.20
N PRO A 114 -8.79 -4.65 27.15
CA PRO A 114 -9.73 -3.81 27.89
C PRO A 114 -10.67 -3.00 26.97
N GLU A 115 -10.14 -2.51 25.85
CA GLU A 115 -10.91 -1.74 24.84
C GLU A 115 -11.98 -2.58 24.13
N LEU A 116 -11.94 -3.91 24.23
CA LEU A 116 -12.92 -4.85 23.70
C LEU A 116 -13.81 -5.46 24.78
N ALA A 117 -13.47 -5.27 26.07
CA ALA A 117 -14.23 -5.77 27.20
C ALA A 117 -15.56 -5.00 27.33
N GLY A 118 -16.61 -5.51 26.69
CA GLY A 118 -17.94 -4.88 26.62
C GLY A 118 -18.55 -4.91 25.21
N VAL A 119 -17.73 -5.07 24.16
CA VAL A 119 -18.21 -5.37 22.79
C VAL A 119 -18.46 -6.86 22.61
N VAL A 120 -17.72 -7.69 23.35
CA VAL A 120 -17.88 -9.15 23.41
C VAL A 120 -18.81 -9.54 24.57
N SER A 121 -20.03 -9.01 24.58
CA SER A 121 -21.12 -9.57 25.39
C SER A 121 -22.03 -10.38 24.45
N PRO A 122 -22.35 -11.65 24.79
CA PRO A 122 -23.12 -12.55 23.92
C PRO A 122 -24.56 -12.07 23.66
#